data_AF-A0A3M0Y608-F1
#
_entry.id   AF-A0A3M0Y608-F1
#
_cell.length_a   1.000
_cell.length_b   1.000
_cell.length_c   1.000
_cell.angle_alpha   90.00
_cell.angle_beta   90.00
_cell.angle_gamma   90.00
#
_symmetry.space_group_name_H-M   'P 1'
#
loop_
_entity.id
_entity.type
_entity.pdbx_description
1 polymer ?
#
loop_
_entity_poly.entity_id
_entity_poly.type
_entity_poly.pdbx_seq_one_letter_code
_entity_poly.pdbx_strand_id
1 'polypeptide(L)'
;LAHTVSIAEEHIYVRLEAAAGLARRSDKRGIAFIEQSLSDQYLENRLEAVIVLGEVGTEEAITMLVDTLQDNEQHPEIRAGAAWALGELRNRSTLDALITSFEAVEQVVRIEAARALAKLATEFTPEIVAEFPTSESSKRPGIAWALSKSGRVTIEQLLGALVDDDARRWIAYIVGTQEKHKYINEIEALRLRDPEVYFAVTVLWQIMGSWIYGLEEY
;
A
#
# COMPACT_ATOMS: atom_id res chain seq x y z
N LEU A 1 34.22 -1.99 -39.79
CA LEU A 1 33.84 -0.70 -39.18
C LEU A 1 32.55 -0.93 -38.41
N ALA A 2 32.68 -1.44 -37.19
CA ALA A 2 31.55 -1.59 -36.29
C ALA A 2 31.21 -0.17 -35.81
N HIS A 3 30.09 0.38 -36.29
CA HIS A 3 29.50 1.55 -35.66
C HIS A 3 29.09 1.13 -34.25
N THR A 4 29.92 1.47 -33.28
CA THR A 4 29.51 1.59 -31.89
C THR A 4 28.44 2.68 -31.88
N VAL A 5 27.17 2.27 -31.96
CA VAL A 5 26.06 3.14 -31.59
C VAL A 5 26.42 3.67 -30.21
N SER A 6 26.53 4.99 -30.11
CA SER A 6 26.79 5.65 -28.85
C SER A 6 25.60 5.35 -27.96
N ILE A 7 25.81 4.65 -26.85
CA ILE A 7 24.77 4.33 -25.86
C ILE A 7 24.06 5.62 -25.38
N ALA A 8 24.69 6.78 -25.53
CA ALA A 8 24.10 8.08 -25.23
C ALA A 8 22.92 8.47 -26.17
N GLU A 9 22.86 7.95 -27.39
CA GLU A 9 21.81 8.23 -28.38
C GLU A 9 20.63 7.23 -28.33
N GLU A 10 20.77 6.14 -27.56
CA GLU A 10 19.70 5.15 -27.40
C GLU A 10 18.59 5.66 -26.48
N HIS A 11 17.34 5.35 -26.83
CA HIS A 11 16.15 5.72 -26.05
C HIS A 11 16.30 5.19 -24.62
N ILE A 12 15.96 6.02 -23.62
CA ILE A 12 16.15 5.71 -22.19
C ILE A 12 15.61 4.33 -21.81
N TYR A 13 14.48 3.92 -22.40
CA TYR A 13 13.88 2.61 -22.26
C TYR A 13 14.86 1.45 -22.49
N VAL A 14 15.61 1.48 -23.60
CA VAL A 14 16.57 0.42 -23.96
C VAL A 14 17.70 0.33 -22.92
N ARG A 15 18.15 1.47 -22.40
CA ARG A 15 19.19 1.53 -21.37
C ARG A 15 18.70 1.01 -20.03
N LEU A 16 17.48 1.37 -19.65
CA LEU A 16 16.86 0.89 -18.42
C LEU A 16 16.62 -0.62 -18.48
N GLU A 17 16.22 -1.17 -19.62
CA GLU A 17 16.12 -2.63 -19.81
C GLU A 17 17.47 -3.35 -19.69
N ALA A 18 18.54 -2.79 -20.28
CA ALA A 18 19.88 -3.31 -20.11
C ALA A 18 20.34 -3.25 -18.64
N ALA A 19 20.04 -2.14 -17.95
CA ALA A 19 20.32 -1.96 -16.54
C ALA A 19 19.52 -2.95 -15.67
N ALA A 20 18.27 -3.23 -16.02
CA ALA A 20 17.44 -4.25 -15.36
C ALA A 20 18.07 -5.63 -15.47
N GLY A 21 18.57 -5.98 -16.67
CA GLY A 21 19.30 -7.24 -16.90
C GLY A 21 20.56 -7.37 -16.04
N LEU A 22 21.30 -6.28 -15.85
CA LEU A 22 22.46 -6.23 -14.96
C LEU A 22 22.05 -6.34 -13.48
N ALA A 23 21.02 -5.61 -13.06
CA ALA A 23 20.51 -5.60 -11.70
C ALA A 23 20.01 -7.00 -11.27
N ARG A 24 19.27 -7.71 -12.13
CA ARG A 24 18.83 -9.10 -11.90
C ARG A 24 19.98 -10.08 -11.73
N ARG A 25 21.19 -9.73 -12.18
CA ARG A 25 22.43 -10.51 -12.03
C ARG A 25 23.32 -10.01 -10.89
N SER A 26 22.79 -9.13 -10.03
CA SER A 26 23.50 -8.49 -8.93
C SER A 26 24.74 -7.68 -9.39
N ASP A 27 24.74 -7.22 -10.64
CA ASP A 27 25.74 -6.29 -11.13
C ASP A 27 25.33 -4.86 -10.75
N LYS A 28 26.11 -4.27 -9.84
CA LYS A 28 25.85 -2.94 -9.26
C LYS A 28 25.70 -1.82 -10.30
N ARG A 29 26.26 -2.01 -11.51
CA ARG A 29 26.12 -1.03 -12.60
C ARG A 29 24.67 -0.88 -13.05
N GLY A 30 23.88 -1.94 -12.98
CA GLY A 30 22.46 -1.90 -13.31
C GLY A 30 21.68 -1.01 -12.34
N ILE A 31 21.78 -1.32 -11.05
CA ILE A 31 21.11 -0.54 -9.99
C ILE A 31 21.56 0.92 -10.01
N ALA A 32 22.86 1.19 -10.10
CA ALA A 32 23.38 2.56 -10.12
C ALA A 32 22.84 3.40 -11.31
N PHE A 33 22.63 2.78 -12.47
CA PHE A 33 22.03 3.48 -13.61
C PHE A 33 20.54 3.77 -13.41
N ILE A 34 19.80 2.82 -12.82
CA ILE A 34 18.37 3.02 -12.51
C ILE A 34 18.21 4.11 -11.45
N GLU A 35 19.04 4.10 -10.40
CA GLU A 35 19.08 5.14 -9.36
C GLU A 35 19.33 6.53 -9.96
N GLN A 36 20.32 6.68 -10.85
CA GLN A 36 20.56 7.93 -11.55
C GLN A 36 19.33 8.40 -12.35
N SER A 37 18.60 7.45 -12.95
CA SER A 37 17.43 7.74 -13.77
C SER A 37 16.21 8.22 -12.96
N LEU A 38 16.13 7.90 -11.66
CA LEU A 38 15.11 8.45 -10.73
C LEU A 38 15.25 9.97 -10.53
N SER A 39 16.40 10.54 -10.90
CA SER A 39 16.69 11.98 -10.82
C SER A 39 16.72 12.66 -12.21
N ASP A 40 16.25 12.00 -13.27
CA ASP A 40 16.24 12.57 -14.63
C ASP A 40 15.42 13.87 -14.69
N GLN A 41 15.72 14.79 -15.61
CA GLN A 41 14.95 16.03 -15.76
C GLN A 41 13.51 15.79 -16.27
N TYR A 42 13.28 14.70 -17.00
CA TYR A 42 11.98 14.32 -17.55
C TYR A 42 11.28 13.34 -16.61
N LEU A 43 10.04 13.66 -16.22
CA LEU A 43 9.26 12.82 -15.31
C LEU A 43 8.98 11.44 -15.91
N GLU A 44 8.81 11.36 -17.22
CA GLU A 44 8.59 10.12 -17.96
C GLU A 44 9.76 9.16 -17.78
N ASN A 45 10.99 9.65 -17.77
CA ASN A 45 12.20 8.85 -17.57
C ASN A 45 12.28 8.33 -16.12
N ARG A 46 11.91 9.17 -15.15
CA ARG A 46 11.84 8.75 -13.73
C ARG A 46 10.78 7.67 -13.52
N LEU A 47 9.61 7.83 -14.14
CA LEU A 47 8.53 6.86 -14.04
C LEU A 47 8.93 5.52 -14.67
N GLU A 48 9.61 5.55 -15.81
CA GLU A 48 10.16 4.35 -16.43
C GLU A 48 11.18 3.66 -15.51
N ALA A 49 12.04 4.42 -14.83
CA ALA A 49 12.96 3.87 -13.85
C ALA A 49 12.22 3.18 -12.68
N VAL A 50 11.14 3.78 -12.17
CA VAL A 50 10.28 3.18 -11.14
C VAL A 50 9.62 1.88 -11.62
N ILE A 51 9.09 1.86 -12.86
CA ILE A 51 8.50 0.66 -13.47
C ILE A 51 9.55 -0.45 -13.52
N VAL A 52 10.74 -0.13 -14.04
CA VAL A 52 11.85 -1.08 -14.15
C VAL A 52 12.30 -1.62 -12.79
N LEU A 53 12.32 -0.80 -11.73
CA LEU A 53 12.57 -1.30 -10.37
C LEU A 53 11.52 -2.33 -9.93
N GLY A 54 10.24 -2.07 -10.24
CA GLY A 54 9.15 -3.00 -10.00
C GLY A 54 9.31 -4.33 -10.76
N GLU A 55 9.85 -4.30 -11.98
CA GLU A 55 10.12 -5.52 -12.75
C GLU A 55 11.42 -6.25 -12.35
N VAL A 56 12.38 -5.54 -11.75
CA VAL A 56 13.62 -6.13 -11.23
C VAL A 56 13.32 -6.92 -9.96
N GLY A 57 12.55 -6.34 -9.02
CA GLY A 57 12.03 -7.03 -7.84
C GLY A 57 13.06 -7.63 -6.89
N THR A 58 14.32 -7.22 -6.97
CA THR A 58 15.37 -7.59 -5.99
C THR A 58 15.19 -6.80 -4.71
N GLU A 59 15.76 -7.26 -3.59
CA GLU A 59 15.71 -6.53 -2.31
C GLU A 59 16.27 -5.10 -2.41
N GLU A 60 17.31 -4.89 -3.21
CA GLU A 60 17.88 -3.56 -3.48
C GLU A 60 16.90 -2.69 -4.28
N ALA A 61 16.22 -3.26 -5.28
CA ALA A 61 15.18 -2.55 -6.04
C ALA A 61 13.95 -2.20 -5.18
N ILE A 62 13.53 -3.11 -4.29
CA ILE A 62 12.46 -2.86 -3.33
C ILE A 62 12.83 -1.73 -2.38
N THR A 63 14.06 -1.72 -1.86
CA THR A 63 14.55 -0.65 -0.98
C THR A 63 14.48 0.71 -1.68
N MET A 64 14.97 0.81 -2.92
CA MET A 64 14.87 2.07 -3.68
C MET A 64 13.44 2.49 -3.97
N LEU A 65 12.52 1.55 -4.21
CA LEU A 65 11.09 1.87 -4.38
C LEU A 65 10.47 2.41 -3.08
N VAL A 66 10.83 1.83 -1.93
CA VAL A 66 10.41 2.33 -0.62
C VAL A 66 10.94 3.74 -0.38
N ASP A 67 12.23 3.97 -0.64
CA ASP A 67 12.86 5.28 -0.50
C ASP A 67 12.19 6.30 -1.43
N THR A 68 11.92 5.92 -2.68
CA THR A 68 11.23 6.77 -3.66
C THR A 68 9.82 7.13 -3.23
N LEU A 69 9.08 6.20 -2.63
CA LEU A 69 7.72 6.45 -2.11
C LEU A 69 7.74 7.44 -0.93
N GLN A 70 8.74 7.32 -0.05
CA GLN A 70 8.86 8.09 1.18
C GLN A 70 9.59 9.43 1.01
N ASP A 71 10.21 9.67 -0.15
CA ASP A 71 10.85 10.94 -0.49
C ASP A 71 9.80 12.02 -0.77
N ASN A 72 9.63 12.96 0.16
CA ASN A 72 8.70 14.08 0.01
C ASN A 72 9.21 15.17 -0.95
N GLU A 73 10.48 15.15 -1.35
CA GLU A 73 11.03 16.05 -2.38
C GLU A 73 10.79 15.51 -3.80
N GLN A 74 10.50 14.21 -3.92
CA GLN A 74 10.16 13.58 -5.19
C GLN A 74 8.77 13.98 -5.69
N HIS A 75 8.61 14.02 -7.01
CA HIS A 75 7.33 14.37 -7.63
C HIS A 75 6.22 13.38 -7.22
N PRO A 76 5.01 13.84 -6.86
CA PRO A 76 3.93 12.98 -6.36
C PRO A 76 3.54 11.82 -7.27
N GLU A 77 3.61 12.01 -8.59
CA GLU A 77 3.33 10.93 -9.56
C GLU A 77 4.40 9.82 -9.52
N ILE A 78 5.66 10.16 -9.28
CA ILE A 78 6.75 9.19 -9.17
C ILE A 78 6.62 8.40 -7.88
N ARG A 79 6.29 9.08 -6.77
CA ARG A 79 5.97 8.44 -5.49
C ARG A 79 4.77 7.50 -5.62
N ALA A 80 3.71 7.92 -6.32
CA ALA A 80 2.55 7.08 -6.59
C ALA A 80 2.89 5.87 -7.47
N GLY A 81 3.74 6.06 -8.49
CA GLY A 81 4.29 4.97 -9.29
C GLY A 81 5.06 3.97 -8.43
N ALA A 82 5.83 4.44 -7.43
CA ALA A 82 6.56 3.58 -6.52
C ALA A 82 5.61 2.78 -5.61
N ALA A 83 4.56 3.41 -5.07
CA ALA A 83 3.51 2.69 -4.33
C ALA A 83 2.84 1.61 -5.19
N TRP A 84 2.50 1.94 -6.44
CA TRP A 84 1.94 0.98 -7.40
C TRP A 84 2.89 -0.21 -7.61
N ALA A 85 4.16 0.04 -7.90
CA ALA A 85 5.17 -0.99 -8.13
C ALA A 85 5.37 -1.91 -6.91
N LEU A 86 5.45 -1.34 -5.70
CA LEU A 86 5.50 -2.10 -4.44
C LEU A 86 4.26 -3.00 -4.25
N GLY A 87 3.10 -2.53 -4.69
CA GLY A 87 1.85 -3.30 -4.71
C GLY A 87 1.87 -4.46 -5.71
N GLU A 88 2.45 -4.28 -6.89
CA GLU A 88 2.61 -5.34 -7.90
C GLU A 88 3.59 -6.42 -7.46
N LEU A 89 4.64 -6.04 -6.73
CA LEU A 89 5.64 -6.96 -6.19
C LEU A 89 5.09 -7.90 -5.12
N ARG A 90 4.02 -7.50 -4.41
CA ARG A 90 3.37 -8.26 -3.33
C ARG A 90 4.35 -8.79 -2.28
N ASN A 91 5.40 -8.03 -2.01
CA ASN A 91 6.40 -8.40 -1.01
C ASN A 91 5.98 -7.86 0.37
N ARG A 92 5.97 -8.73 1.38
CA ARG A 92 5.62 -8.38 2.77
C ARG A 92 6.42 -7.19 3.31
N SER A 93 7.70 -7.06 2.94
CA SER A 93 8.60 -6.00 3.44
C SER A 93 8.12 -4.59 3.10
N THR A 94 7.23 -4.44 2.11
CA THR A 94 6.73 -3.14 1.65
C THR A 94 5.53 -2.63 2.45
N LEU A 95 4.93 -3.47 3.31
CA LEU A 95 3.72 -3.14 4.08
C LEU A 95 3.88 -1.83 4.87
N ASP A 96 4.98 -1.68 5.61
CA ASP A 96 5.18 -0.52 6.49
C ASP A 96 5.20 0.81 5.73
N ALA A 97 5.90 0.81 4.59
CA ALA A 97 5.98 1.98 3.71
C ALA A 97 4.62 2.33 3.12
N LEU A 98 3.87 1.33 2.63
CA LEU A 98 2.54 1.52 2.08
C LEU A 98 1.52 1.96 3.15
N ILE A 99 1.58 1.40 4.36
CA ILE A 99 0.75 1.79 5.51
C ILE A 99 0.99 3.26 5.85
N THR A 100 2.26 3.66 5.94
CA THR A 100 2.63 5.04 6.26
C THR A 100 2.19 6.01 5.17
N SER A 101 2.33 5.64 3.89
CA SER A 101 1.92 6.48 2.76
C SER A 101 0.41 6.57 2.55
N PHE A 102 -0.40 5.79 3.27
CA PHE A 102 -1.86 5.94 3.27
C PHE A 102 -2.32 7.30 3.83
N GLU A 103 -1.53 7.94 4.68
CA GLU A 103 -1.81 9.28 5.20
C GLU A 103 -1.13 10.40 4.39
N ALA A 104 -0.52 10.09 3.24
CA ALA A 104 0.19 11.07 2.43
C ALA A 104 -0.69 12.29 2.07
N VAL A 105 -0.10 13.48 2.13
CA VAL A 105 -0.79 14.74 1.82
C VAL A 105 -1.32 14.73 0.39
N GLU A 106 -0.55 14.17 -0.53
CA GLU A 106 -0.88 14.10 -1.94
C GLU A 106 -1.86 12.96 -2.23
N GLN A 107 -3.02 13.34 -2.77
CA GLN A 107 -4.12 12.41 -3.04
C GLN A 107 -3.71 11.23 -3.95
N VAL A 108 -2.87 11.48 -4.96
CA VAL A 108 -2.43 10.43 -5.89
C VAL A 108 -1.60 9.35 -5.20
N VAL A 109 -0.72 9.74 -4.28
CA VAL A 109 0.10 8.81 -3.48
C VAL A 109 -0.78 7.98 -2.56
N ARG A 110 -1.75 8.64 -1.89
CA ARG A 110 -2.73 7.98 -1.02
C ARG A 110 -3.55 6.92 -1.77
N ILE A 111 -4.05 7.25 -2.95
CA ILE A 111 -4.86 6.32 -3.77
C ILE A 111 -4.03 5.10 -4.17
N GLU A 112 -2.80 5.28 -4.64
CA GLU A 112 -1.97 4.15 -5.05
C GLU A 112 -1.47 3.32 -3.86
N ALA A 113 -1.13 3.96 -2.73
CA ALA A 113 -0.83 3.26 -1.49
C ALA A 113 -2.04 2.43 -1.02
N ALA A 114 -3.25 2.99 -1.05
CA ALA A 114 -4.49 2.30 -0.70
C ALA A 114 -4.77 1.09 -1.62
N ARG A 115 -4.52 1.21 -2.92
CA ARG A 115 -4.65 0.13 -3.91
C ARG A 115 -3.60 -0.97 -3.69
N ALA A 116 -2.35 -0.59 -3.47
CA ALA A 116 -1.26 -1.51 -3.19
C ALA A 116 -1.52 -2.27 -1.88
N LEU A 117 -1.91 -1.58 -0.80
CA LEU A 117 -2.31 -2.20 0.45
C LEU A 117 -3.44 -3.19 0.28
N ALA A 118 -4.47 -2.87 -0.51
CA ALA A 118 -5.57 -3.80 -0.77
C ALA A 118 -5.09 -5.11 -1.43
N LYS A 119 -4.11 -5.04 -2.35
CA LYS A 119 -3.48 -6.22 -2.96
C LYS A 119 -2.78 -7.07 -1.90
N LEU A 120 -1.91 -6.44 -1.11
CA LEU A 120 -1.13 -7.13 -0.07
C LEU A 120 -2.01 -7.66 1.08
N ALA A 121 -3.09 -6.97 1.41
CA ALA A 121 -3.94 -7.32 2.54
C ALA A 121 -4.61 -8.68 2.38
N THR A 122 -4.84 -9.11 1.15
CA THR A 122 -5.33 -10.46 0.89
C THR A 122 -4.27 -11.48 1.34
N GLU A 123 -3.01 -11.31 1.00
CA GLU A 123 -1.95 -12.30 1.25
C GLU A 123 -1.42 -12.26 2.70
N PHE A 124 -1.33 -11.07 3.30
CA PHE A 124 -0.68 -10.85 4.60
C PHE A 124 -1.65 -10.41 5.69
N THR A 125 -2.91 -10.85 5.64
CA THR A 125 -3.92 -10.48 6.67
C THR A 125 -3.44 -10.79 8.10
N PRO A 126 -2.89 -11.97 8.42
CA PRO A 126 -2.46 -12.29 9.79
C PRO A 126 -1.40 -11.33 10.32
N GLU A 127 -0.44 -10.94 9.48
CA GLU A 127 0.61 -9.98 9.80
C GLU A 127 0.03 -8.60 10.10
N ILE A 128 -0.85 -8.11 9.21
CA ILE A 128 -1.46 -6.78 9.33
C ILE A 128 -2.34 -6.70 10.59
N VAL A 129 -3.05 -7.78 10.94
CA VAL A 129 -3.80 -7.87 12.20
C VAL A 129 -2.87 -7.82 13.41
N ALA A 130 -1.73 -8.51 13.36
CA ALA A 130 -0.78 -8.55 14.47
C ALA A 130 -0.08 -7.22 14.73
N GLU A 131 0.09 -6.39 13.70
CA GLU A 131 0.72 -5.06 13.81
C GLU A 131 -0.21 -4.01 14.42
N PHE A 132 -1.52 -4.08 14.13
CA PHE A 132 -2.53 -3.10 14.54
C PHE A 132 -2.51 -2.69 16.04
N PRO A 133 -2.45 -3.61 17.02
CA PRO A 133 -2.47 -3.22 18.43
C PRO A 133 -1.18 -2.50 18.87
N THR A 134 -0.06 -2.75 18.19
CA THR A 134 1.25 -2.18 18.53
C THR A 134 1.64 -0.96 17.69
N SER A 135 0.88 -0.66 16.63
CA SER A 135 1.16 0.43 15.72
C SER A 135 0.76 1.79 16.31
N GLU A 136 1.54 2.82 15.98
CA GLU A 136 1.18 4.22 16.23
C GLU A 136 -0.17 4.59 15.60
N SER A 137 -0.85 5.57 16.18
CA SER A 137 -2.19 6.01 15.73
C SER A 137 -2.21 6.44 14.26
N SER A 138 -1.14 7.04 13.74
CA SER A 138 -1.01 7.43 12.32
C SER A 138 -0.97 6.25 11.34
N LYS A 139 -0.57 5.05 11.79
CA LYS A 139 -0.53 3.85 10.94
C LYS A 139 -1.86 3.10 10.91
N ARG A 140 -2.68 3.24 11.96
CA ARG A 140 -3.96 2.52 12.08
C ARG A 140 -4.98 2.80 10.97
N PRO A 141 -5.11 4.01 10.40
CA PRO A 141 -5.97 4.24 9.23
C PRO A 141 -5.60 3.33 8.04
N GLY A 142 -4.31 3.25 7.70
CA GLY A 142 -3.82 2.42 6.61
C GLY A 142 -4.01 0.93 6.89
N ILE A 143 -3.71 0.50 8.11
CA ILE A 143 -3.93 -0.89 8.55
C ILE A 143 -5.44 -1.23 8.51
N ALA A 144 -6.31 -0.37 9.04
CA ALA A 144 -7.75 -0.56 9.04
C ALA A 144 -8.34 -0.62 7.63
N TRP A 145 -7.89 0.26 6.73
CA TRP A 145 -8.23 0.19 5.32
C TRP A 145 -7.84 -1.17 4.72
N ALA A 146 -6.58 -1.58 4.88
CA ALA A 146 -6.08 -2.86 4.39
C ALA A 146 -6.92 -4.04 4.91
N LEU A 147 -7.17 -4.09 6.23
CA LEU A 147 -7.96 -5.14 6.87
C LEU A 147 -9.41 -5.18 6.35
N SER A 148 -10.03 -4.01 6.13
CA SER A 148 -11.37 -3.95 5.50
C SER A 148 -11.36 -4.52 4.09
N LYS A 149 -10.32 -4.26 3.28
CA LYS A 149 -10.23 -4.79 1.91
C LYS A 149 -9.82 -6.26 1.83
N SER A 150 -9.16 -6.80 2.87
CA SER A 150 -8.76 -8.21 2.91
C SER A 150 -9.93 -9.18 2.81
N GLY A 151 -11.09 -8.80 3.37
CA GLY A 151 -12.24 -9.68 3.49
C GLY A 151 -12.05 -10.89 4.43
N ARG A 152 -10.91 -11.04 5.10
CA ARG A 152 -10.50 -12.27 5.80
C ARG A 152 -10.44 -12.16 7.34
N VAL A 153 -10.67 -10.97 7.86
CA VAL A 153 -10.63 -10.72 9.31
C VAL A 153 -11.92 -11.21 9.99
N THR A 154 -11.77 -11.79 11.18
CA THR A 154 -12.86 -12.20 12.08
C THR A 154 -13.01 -11.22 13.25
N ILE A 155 -14.17 -11.20 13.90
CA ILE A 155 -14.36 -10.35 15.09
C ILE A 155 -13.44 -10.82 16.21
N GLU A 156 -13.26 -12.11 16.40
CA GLU A 156 -12.38 -12.67 17.45
C GLU A 156 -10.95 -12.11 17.36
N GLN A 157 -10.39 -12.04 16.15
CA GLN A 157 -9.09 -11.43 15.90
C GLN A 157 -9.06 -9.94 16.29
N LEU A 158 -10.11 -9.20 15.97
CA LEU A 158 -10.21 -7.77 16.29
C LEU A 158 -10.41 -7.52 17.78
N LEU A 159 -11.09 -8.41 18.51
CA LEU A 159 -11.27 -8.28 19.97
C LEU A 159 -9.94 -8.28 20.72
N GLY A 160 -8.95 -9.07 20.24
CA GLY A 160 -7.60 -9.08 20.77
C GLY A 160 -6.83 -7.77 20.54
N ALA A 161 -7.32 -6.93 19.63
CA ALA A 161 -6.67 -5.69 19.20
C ALA A 161 -7.37 -4.41 19.75
N LEU A 162 -8.39 -4.56 20.60
CA LEU A 162 -9.06 -3.46 21.31
C LEU A 162 -8.19 -2.92 22.47
N VAL A 163 -7.11 -2.22 22.14
CA VAL A 163 -6.10 -1.77 23.12
C VAL A 163 -6.34 -0.38 23.68
N ASP A 164 -7.01 0.51 22.93
CA ASP A 164 -7.31 1.89 23.32
C ASP A 164 -8.50 2.46 22.51
N ASP A 165 -8.87 3.72 22.78
CA ASP A 165 -10.01 4.38 22.13
C ASP A 165 -9.81 4.63 20.63
N ASP A 166 -8.57 4.78 20.17
CA ASP A 166 -8.28 4.95 18.76
C ASP A 166 -8.40 3.60 18.02
N ALA A 167 -7.91 2.51 18.63
CA ALA A 167 -8.11 1.15 18.14
C ALA A 167 -9.60 0.80 18.03
N ARG A 168 -10.41 1.17 19.05
CA ARG A 168 -11.88 1.00 19.02
C ARG A 168 -12.53 1.64 17.79
N ARG A 169 -12.15 2.87 17.44
CA ARG A 169 -12.70 3.60 16.28
C ARG A 169 -12.38 2.87 14.98
N TRP A 170 -11.14 2.45 14.80
CA TRP A 170 -10.70 1.77 13.59
C TRP A 170 -11.24 0.35 13.49
N ILE A 171 -11.44 -0.36 14.61
CA ILE A 171 -12.13 -1.65 14.62
C ILE A 171 -13.61 -1.48 14.24
N ALA A 172 -14.27 -0.44 14.74
CA ALA A 172 -15.63 -0.12 14.30
C ALA A 172 -15.69 0.15 12.80
N TYR A 173 -14.70 0.87 12.25
CA TYR A 173 -14.57 1.08 10.81
C TYR A 173 -14.37 -0.22 10.02
N ILE A 174 -13.45 -1.09 10.47
CA ILE A 174 -13.13 -2.37 9.79
C ILE A 174 -14.38 -3.25 9.69
N VAL A 175 -15.18 -3.36 10.75
CA VAL A 175 -16.39 -4.21 10.75
C VAL A 175 -17.57 -3.48 10.08
N GLY A 176 -17.72 -2.19 10.34
CA GLY A 176 -18.85 -1.38 9.90
C GLY A 176 -18.88 -1.07 8.40
N THR A 177 -17.73 -1.08 7.73
CA THR A 177 -17.63 -0.90 6.26
C THR A 177 -17.78 -2.20 5.47
N GLN A 178 -18.00 -3.33 6.16
CA GLN A 178 -18.19 -4.64 5.54
C GLN A 178 -19.67 -5.02 5.52
N GLU A 179 -20.02 -5.99 4.68
CA GLU A 179 -21.38 -6.48 4.60
C GLU A 179 -21.81 -7.14 5.92
N LYS A 180 -22.91 -6.65 6.50
CA LYS A 180 -23.45 -7.09 7.80
C LYS A 180 -23.54 -8.60 7.97
N HIS A 181 -23.93 -9.32 6.92
CA HIS A 181 -24.14 -10.77 7.00
C HIS A 181 -22.84 -11.54 7.25
N LYS A 182 -21.68 -10.97 6.92
CA LYS A 182 -20.36 -11.56 7.18
C LYS A 182 -20.11 -11.76 8.68
N TYR A 183 -20.55 -10.80 9.50
CA TYR A 183 -20.25 -10.78 10.92
C TYR A 183 -21.45 -11.06 11.82
N ILE A 184 -22.64 -11.33 11.26
CA ILE A 184 -23.88 -11.44 12.03
C ILE A 184 -23.83 -12.50 13.13
N ASN A 185 -23.07 -13.58 12.92
CA ASN A 185 -22.94 -14.67 13.88
C ASN A 185 -21.89 -14.38 14.98
N GLU A 186 -20.98 -13.44 14.74
CA GLU A 186 -19.88 -13.09 15.65
C GLU A 186 -20.12 -11.77 16.40
N ILE A 187 -21.03 -10.92 15.90
CA ILE A 187 -21.24 -9.55 16.40
C ILE A 187 -21.69 -9.48 17.86
N GLU A 188 -22.33 -10.55 18.36
CA GLU A 188 -22.69 -10.66 19.78
C GLU A 188 -21.45 -10.71 20.69
N ALA A 189 -20.34 -11.33 20.24
CA ALA A 189 -19.10 -11.32 21.00
C ALA A 189 -18.55 -9.90 21.15
N LEU A 190 -18.67 -9.08 20.09
CA LEU A 190 -18.32 -7.66 20.14
C LEU A 190 -19.23 -6.89 21.09
N ARG A 191 -20.54 -7.13 21.07
CA ARG A 191 -21.48 -6.50 22.01
C ARG A 191 -21.15 -6.80 23.47
N LEU A 192 -20.78 -8.05 23.77
CA LEU A 192 -20.42 -8.47 25.12
C LEU A 192 -19.07 -7.88 25.58
N ARG A 193 -18.12 -7.73 24.66
CA ARG A 193 -16.77 -7.23 24.97
C ARG A 193 -16.70 -5.71 25.03
N ASP A 194 -17.33 -5.04 24.07
CA ASP A 194 -17.30 -3.58 23.89
C ASP A 194 -18.62 -3.08 23.27
N PRO A 195 -19.62 -2.73 24.10
CA PRO A 195 -20.93 -2.25 23.64
C PRO A 195 -20.87 -0.97 22.79
N GLU A 196 -19.86 -0.12 22.99
CA GLU A 196 -19.71 1.14 22.27
C GLU A 196 -19.24 0.89 20.83
N VAL A 197 -18.24 0.02 20.65
CA VAL A 197 -17.79 -0.40 19.32
C VAL A 197 -18.91 -1.13 18.59
N TYR A 198 -19.64 -2.03 19.28
CA TYR A 198 -20.83 -2.67 18.72
C TYR A 198 -21.85 -1.64 18.22
N PHE A 199 -22.18 -0.64 19.03
CA PHE A 199 -23.12 0.41 18.64
C PHE A 199 -22.63 1.14 17.38
N ALA A 200 -21.37 1.57 17.36
CA ALA A 200 -20.77 2.25 16.21
C ALA A 200 -20.85 1.40 14.92
N VAL A 201 -20.51 0.11 14.99
CA VAL A 201 -20.64 -0.83 13.85
C VAL A 201 -22.08 -0.90 13.34
N THR A 202 -23.05 -1.04 14.23
CA THR A 202 -24.46 -1.15 13.81
C THR A 202 -24.98 0.12 13.15
N VAL A 203 -24.55 1.30 13.62
CA VAL A 203 -24.85 2.59 13.00
C VAL A 203 -24.23 2.67 11.61
N LEU A 204 -22.95 2.30 11.47
CA LEU A 204 -22.27 2.26 10.17
C LEU A 204 -23.02 1.38 9.17
N TRP A 205 -23.45 0.17 9.56
CA TRP A 205 -24.25 -0.67 8.68
C TRP A 205 -25.58 -0.06 8.25
N GLN A 206 -26.25 0.72 9.11
CA GLN A 206 -27.47 1.44 8.72
C GLN A 206 -27.17 2.52 7.68
N ILE A 207 -26.06 3.25 7.85
CA ILE A 207 -25.63 4.29 6.89
C ILE A 207 -25.26 3.64 5.55
N MET A 208 -24.45 2.58 5.59
CA MET A 208 -23.95 1.86 4.42
C MET A 208 -25.05 1.18 3.62
N GLY A 209 -26.07 0.65 4.31
CA GLY A 209 -27.25 0.06 3.69
C GLY A 209 -28.32 1.08 3.26
N SER A 210 -28.11 2.37 3.52
CA SER A 210 -29.07 3.42 3.16
C SER A 210 -28.90 3.88 1.71
N TRP A 211 -29.98 4.38 1.13
CA TRP A 211 -30.01 5.00 -0.20
C TRP A 211 -29.03 6.16 -0.38
N ILE A 212 -28.51 6.73 0.72
CA ILE A 212 -27.57 7.85 0.73
C ILE A 212 -26.17 7.39 0.31
N TYR A 213 -25.77 6.16 0.64
CA TYR A 213 -24.41 5.70 0.36
C TYR A 213 -24.09 5.58 -1.14
N GLY A 214 -25.09 5.20 -1.96
CA GLY A 214 -24.91 5.07 -3.41
C GLY A 214 -24.73 6.39 -4.18
N LEU A 215 -24.67 7.55 -3.50
CA LEU A 215 -24.53 8.87 -4.13
C LEU A 215 -23.08 9.37 -4.22
N GLU A 216 -22.11 8.72 -3.56
CA GLU A 216 -20.74 9.26 -3.40
C GLU A 216 -19.61 8.42 -4.05
N GLU A 217 -19.89 7.34 -4.78
CA GLU A 217 -18.84 6.55 -5.47
C GLU A 217 -18.46 7.06 -6.89
N TYR A 218 -18.62 8.37 -7.18
CA TYR A 218 -18.17 8.98 -8.46
C TYR A 218 -16.81 9.67 -8.37
#